data_AF-X1L4S0-F1
#
_entry.id   AF-X1L4S0-F1
#
_cell.length_a   1.000
_cell.length_b   1.000
_cell.length_c   1.000
_cell.angle_alpha   90.00
_cell.angle_beta   90.00
_cell.angle_gamma   90.00
#
_symmetry.space_group_name_H-M   'P 1'
#
loop_
_entity.id
_entity.type
_entity.pdbx_description
1 polymer ?
#
loop_
_entity_poly.entity_id
_entity_poly.type
_entity_poly.pdbx_seq_one_letter_code
_entity_poly.pdbx_strand_id
1 'polypeptide(L)'
;MEENRENKTLNVKDWIILSTTMIAAVLTILALVWQVRPSSGIVSATFLLMLSFIFFVNSVSTNSKAHYETRAGNMPEEQINRFVTFAEYSFGFGFTLVITAFSILGYKYLLDFVGRELYVLFLPIVFLLTAWVIIFIYNCINYSGKV
;
A
#
# COMPACT_ATOMS: atom_id res chain seq x y z
N MET A 1 -34.62 -12.75 -30.48
CA MET A 1 -34.48 -11.56 -29.62
C MET A 1 -33.18 -11.74 -28.85
N GLU A 2 -32.09 -11.29 -29.44
CA GLU A 2 -30.76 -11.27 -28.81
C GLU A 2 -30.76 -10.16 -27.77
N GLU A 3 -30.83 -10.55 -26.51
CA GLU A 3 -30.65 -9.64 -25.40
C GLU A 3 -29.15 -9.32 -25.32
N ASN A 4 -28.84 -8.05 -25.58
CA ASN A 4 -27.53 -7.44 -25.53
C ASN A 4 -26.92 -7.61 -24.13
N ARG A 5 -26.29 -8.76 -23.86
CA ARG A 5 -25.33 -8.93 -22.75
C ARG A 5 -24.05 -8.20 -23.16
N GLU A 6 -24.11 -6.88 -23.20
CA GLU A 6 -22.89 -6.10 -23.03
C GLU A 6 -22.36 -6.48 -21.65
N ASN A 7 -21.31 -7.30 -21.67
CA ASN A 7 -20.46 -7.59 -20.54
C ASN A 7 -20.09 -6.27 -19.85
N LYS A 8 -20.81 -5.88 -18.81
CA LYS A 8 -20.23 -5.12 -17.72
C LYS A 8 -19.21 -6.04 -17.05
N THR A 9 -18.08 -6.25 -17.70
CA THR A 9 -16.90 -6.71 -16.99
C THR A 9 -16.63 -5.65 -15.94
N LEU A 10 -16.98 -5.95 -14.69
CA LEU A 10 -16.48 -5.20 -13.54
C LEU A 10 -14.98 -5.01 -13.76
N ASN A 11 -14.57 -3.76 -14.00
CA ASN A 11 -13.16 -3.42 -14.19
C ASN A 11 -12.49 -3.53 -12.83
N VAL A 12 -12.12 -4.76 -12.47
CA VAL A 12 -11.33 -5.04 -11.27
C VAL A 12 -10.00 -4.34 -11.48
N LYS A 13 -9.82 -3.20 -10.79
CA LYS A 13 -8.53 -2.48 -10.76
C LYS A 13 -7.41 -3.48 -10.49
N ASP A 14 -6.28 -3.31 -11.18
CA ASP A 14 -5.18 -4.26 -11.15
C ASP A 14 -4.31 -4.09 -9.87
N TRP A 15 -4.96 -4.20 -8.70
CA TRP A 15 -4.33 -4.18 -7.39
C TRP A 15 -3.33 -5.33 -7.22
N ILE A 16 -3.41 -6.37 -8.05
CA ILE A 16 -2.45 -7.48 -8.05
C ILE A 16 -1.07 -6.95 -8.44
N ILE A 17 -0.96 -6.23 -9.57
CA ILE A 17 0.32 -5.68 -10.04
C ILE A 17 0.88 -4.68 -9.03
N LEU A 18 0.05 -3.77 -8.56
CA LEU A 18 0.45 -2.74 -7.58
C LEU A 18 0.93 -3.38 -6.27
N SER A 19 0.17 -4.30 -5.70
CA SER A 19 0.52 -4.95 -4.43
C SER A 19 1.75 -5.84 -4.57
N THR A 20 1.91 -6.56 -5.68
CA THR A 20 3.09 -7.39 -5.94
C THR A 20 4.36 -6.54 -6.05
N THR A 21 4.26 -5.39 -6.73
CA THR A 21 5.35 -4.42 -6.81
C THR A 21 5.73 -3.91 -5.42
N MET A 22 4.74 -3.59 -4.59
CA MET A 22 4.98 -3.13 -3.22
C MET A 22 5.56 -4.23 -2.31
N ILE A 23 5.18 -5.49 -2.50
CA ILE A 23 5.81 -6.64 -1.82
C ILE A 23 7.31 -6.68 -2.14
N ALA A 24 7.68 -6.63 -3.42
CA ALA A 24 9.07 -6.65 -3.85
C ALA A 24 9.86 -5.46 -3.26
N ALA A 25 9.27 -4.26 -3.26
CA ALA A 25 9.86 -3.08 -2.65
C ALA A 25 10.09 -3.27 -1.14
N VAL A 26 9.07 -3.71 -0.39
CA VAL A 26 9.18 -3.97 1.06
C VAL A 26 10.26 -4.99 1.38
N LEU A 27 10.33 -6.09 0.63
CA LEU A 27 11.37 -7.11 0.82
C LEU A 27 12.78 -6.56 0.55
N THR A 28 12.92 -5.73 -0.47
CA THR A 28 14.20 -5.07 -0.80
C THR A 28 14.62 -4.11 0.32
N ILE A 29 13.70 -3.29 0.84
CA ILE A 29 13.97 -2.38 1.96
C ILE A 29 14.37 -3.17 3.20
N LEU A 30 13.63 -4.23 3.53
CA LEU A 30 13.97 -5.12 4.65
C LEU A 30 15.39 -5.68 4.49
N ALA A 31 15.76 -6.15 3.30
CA ALA A 31 17.12 -6.63 3.06
C ALA A 31 18.18 -5.54 3.27
N LEU A 32 17.97 -4.35 2.71
CA LEU A 32 18.93 -3.23 2.78
C LEU A 32 19.10 -2.70 4.21
N VAL A 33 18.02 -2.52 4.95
CA VAL A 33 18.04 -1.97 6.32
C VAL A 33 18.79 -2.90 7.27
N TRP A 34 18.73 -4.21 7.04
CA TRP A 34 19.47 -5.19 7.85
C TRP A 34 20.95 -5.30 7.46
N GLN A 35 21.34 -4.90 6.24
CA GLN A 35 22.75 -4.80 5.84
C GLN A 35 23.45 -3.60 6.48
N VAL A 36 22.79 -2.43 6.51
CA VAL A 36 23.34 -1.21 7.10
C VAL A 36 22.42 -0.75 8.22
N ARG A 37 22.52 -1.39 9.39
CA ARG A 37 21.60 -1.15 10.51
C ARG A 37 21.85 0.22 11.19
N PRO A 38 20.80 1.03 11.46
CA PRO A 38 20.92 2.22 12.30
C PRO A 38 21.07 1.86 13.78
N SER A 39 21.62 2.76 14.58
CA SER A 39 21.91 2.57 16.01
C SER A 39 20.68 2.20 16.84
N SER A 40 19.49 2.67 16.43
CA SER A 40 18.21 2.42 17.11
C SER A 40 17.02 2.50 16.15
N GLY A 41 15.84 2.03 16.57
CA GLY A 41 14.58 2.15 15.81
C GLY A 41 14.37 1.13 14.68
N ILE A 42 15.38 0.30 14.37
CA ILE A 42 15.27 -0.76 13.35
C ILE A 42 14.14 -1.77 13.65
N VAL A 43 13.91 -2.11 14.91
CA VAL A 43 12.90 -3.10 15.31
C VAL A 43 11.50 -2.60 14.95
N SER A 44 11.16 -1.36 15.31
CA SER A 44 9.86 -0.76 15.01
C SER A 44 9.64 -0.61 13.51
N ALA A 45 10.64 -0.13 12.76
CA ALA A 45 10.54 -0.03 11.31
C ALA A 45 10.39 -1.39 10.63
N THR A 46 11.16 -2.39 11.04
CA THR A 46 11.07 -3.76 10.53
C THR A 46 9.68 -4.34 10.79
N PHE A 47 9.15 -4.17 12.00
CA PHE A 47 7.82 -4.65 12.36
C PHE A 47 6.72 -4.01 11.49
N LEU A 48 6.78 -2.69 11.28
CA LEU A 48 5.83 -1.98 10.40
C LEU A 48 5.92 -2.46 8.95
N LEU A 49 7.14 -2.70 8.43
CA LEU A 49 7.35 -3.25 7.09
C LEU A 49 6.83 -4.70 6.97
N MET A 50 6.98 -5.53 8.00
CA MET A 50 6.39 -6.89 8.01
C MET A 50 4.87 -6.86 8.04
N LEU A 51 4.25 -5.97 8.82
CA LEU A 51 2.80 -5.79 8.79
C LEU A 51 2.33 -5.29 7.41
N SER A 52 3.06 -4.35 6.82
CA SER A 52 2.80 -3.87 5.47
C SER A 52 2.84 -4.99 4.42
N PHE A 53 3.83 -5.87 4.51
CA PHE A 53 3.92 -7.07 3.67
C PHE A 53 2.66 -7.94 3.78
N ILE A 54 2.17 -8.21 4.99
CA ILE A 54 0.94 -9.00 5.20
C ILE A 54 -0.25 -8.33 4.51
N PHE A 55 -0.39 -7.01 4.63
CA PHE A 55 -1.46 -6.27 3.98
C PHE A 55 -1.40 -6.34 2.45
N PHE A 56 -0.21 -6.25 1.85
CA PHE A 56 -0.08 -6.38 0.40
C PHE A 56 -0.38 -7.80 -0.08
N VAL A 57 0.06 -8.84 0.64
CA VAL A 57 -0.31 -10.23 0.33
C VAL A 57 -1.82 -10.43 0.40
N ASN A 58 -2.49 -9.87 1.41
CA ASN A 58 -3.94 -9.92 1.52
C ASN A 58 -4.64 -9.17 0.38
N SER A 59 -4.09 -8.03 -0.06
CA SER A 59 -4.61 -7.30 -1.22
C SER A 59 -4.50 -8.14 -2.51
N VAL A 60 -3.34 -8.78 -2.77
CA VAL A 60 -3.17 -9.71 -3.91
C VAL A 60 -4.16 -10.86 -3.83
N SER A 61 -4.24 -11.56 -2.70
CA SER A 61 -5.09 -12.73 -2.51
C SER A 61 -6.56 -12.40 -2.74
N THR A 62 -7.01 -11.31 -2.13
CA THR A 62 -8.42 -10.90 -2.22
C THR A 62 -8.79 -10.45 -3.63
N ASN A 63 -7.92 -9.67 -4.29
CA ASN A 63 -8.18 -9.21 -5.66
C ASN A 63 -8.13 -10.38 -6.66
N SER A 64 -7.23 -11.35 -6.45
CA SER A 64 -7.16 -12.58 -7.26
C SER A 64 -8.44 -13.40 -7.14
N LYS A 65 -8.98 -13.51 -5.92
CA LYS A 65 -10.28 -14.16 -5.69
C LYS A 65 -11.41 -13.41 -6.40
N ALA A 66 -11.50 -12.09 -6.23
CA ALA A 66 -12.52 -11.29 -6.89
C ALA A 66 -12.49 -11.46 -8.42
N HIS A 67 -11.29 -11.41 -9.01
CA HIS A 67 -11.09 -11.60 -10.43
C HIS A 67 -11.45 -13.01 -10.92
N TYR A 68 -11.12 -14.06 -10.14
CA TYR A 68 -11.54 -15.43 -10.43
C TYR A 68 -13.07 -15.57 -10.43
N GLU A 69 -13.74 -15.09 -9.38
CA GLU A 69 -15.19 -15.19 -9.23
C GLU A 69 -15.95 -14.39 -10.30
N THR A 70 -15.40 -13.25 -10.73
CA THR A 70 -15.95 -12.46 -11.85
C THR A 70 -15.95 -13.25 -13.16
N ARG A 71 -14.91 -14.06 -13.41
CA ARG A 71 -14.82 -14.90 -14.61
C ARG A 71 -15.65 -16.17 -14.50
N ALA A 72 -15.72 -16.76 -13.32
CA ALA A 72 -16.47 -17.99 -13.08
C ALA A 72 -17.99 -17.75 -13.04
N GLY A 73 -18.44 -16.54 -12.70
CA GLY A 73 -19.87 -16.18 -12.61
C GLY A 73 -20.58 -16.83 -11.41
N ASN A 74 -19.83 -17.36 -10.44
CA ASN A 74 -20.36 -18.13 -9.31
C ASN A 74 -20.81 -17.25 -8.12
N MET A 75 -20.57 -15.94 -8.18
CA MET A 75 -20.76 -15.03 -7.06
C MET A 75 -21.47 -13.74 -7.52
N PRO A 76 -22.43 -13.21 -6.73
CA PRO A 76 -23.09 -11.96 -7.06
C PRO A 76 -22.11 -10.77 -7.03
N GLU A 77 -22.34 -9.80 -7.92
CA GLU A 77 -21.49 -8.62 -8.11
C GLU A 77 -21.22 -7.85 -6.80
N GLU A 78 -22.21 -7.77 -5.91
CA GLU A 78 -22.06 -7.08 -4.62
C GLU A 78 -20.97 -7.71 -3.74
N GLN A 79 -20.89 -9.05 -3.73
CA GLN A 79 -19.86 -9.76 -2.96
C GLN A 79 -18.48 -9.59 -3.60
N ILE A 80 -18.41 -9.60 -4.94
CA ILE A 80 -17.17 -9.31 -5.68
C ILE A 80 -16.66 -7.90 -5.34
N ASN A 81 -17.55 -6.91 -5.32
CA ASN A 81 -17.20 -5.53 -5.00
C ASN A 81 -16.69 -5.38 -3.55
N ARG A 82 -17.23 -6.15 -2.59
CA ARG A 82 -16.70 -6.19 -1.21
C ARG A 82 -15.26 -6.71 -1.18
N PHE A 83 -14.92 -7.73 -1.96
CA PHE A 83 -13.55 -8.22 -2.07
C PHE A 83 -12.62 -7.19 -2.71
N VAL A 84 -13.03 -6.52 -3.80
CA VAL A 84 -12.24 -5.44 -4.42
C VAL A 84 -12.01 -4.29 -3.45
N THR A 85 -13.04 -3.90 -2.71
CA THR A 85 -12.96 -2.83 -1.70
C THR A 85 -12.02 -3.22 -0.55
N PHE A 86 -12.08 -4.47 -0.08
CA PHE A 86 -11.15 -4.95 0.95
C PHE A 86 -9.70 -4.98 0.44
N ALA A 87 -9.48 -5.31 -0.84
CA ALA A 87 -8.16 -5.26 -1.45
C ALA A 87 -7.60 -3.83 -1.51
N GLU A 88 -8.44 -2.84 -1.85
CA GLU A 88 -8.09 -1.42 -1.85
C GLU A 88 -7.73 -0.92 -0.44
N TYR A 89 -8.55 -1.23 0.56
CA TYR A 89 -8.23 -0.87 1.95
C TYR A 89 -6.97 -1.54 2.46
N SER A 90 -6.80 -2.84 2.20
CA SER A 90 -5.60 -3.57 2.58
C SER A 90 -4.35 -2.94 1.97
N PHE A 91 -4.39 -2.59 0.68
CA PHE A 91 -3.30 -1.87 0.03
C PHE A 91 -3.01 -0.53 0.70
N GLY A 92 -4.05 0.29 0.96
CA GLY A 92 -3.90 1.60 1.59
C GLY A 92 -3.30 1.54 3.01
N PHE A 93 -3.73 0.58 3.81
CA PHE A 93 -3.14 0.33 5.14
C PHE A 93 -1.68 -0.10 5.03
N GLY A 94 -1.38 -1.06 4.14
CA GLY A 94 -0.01 -1.49 3.88
C GLY A 94 0.89 -0.33 3.50
N PHE A 95 0.45 0.52 2.58
CA PHE A 95 1.21 1.69 2.12
C PHE A 95 1.44 2.73 3.23
N THR A 96 0.44 2.97 4.07
CA THR A 96 0.57 3.89 5.22
C THR A 96 1.65 3.41 6.20
N LEU A 97 1.72 2.09 6.44
CA LEU A 97 2.77 1.50 7.28
C LEU A 97 4.16 1.62 6.64
N VAL A 98 4.28 1.47 5.32
CA VAL A 98 5.55 1.71 4.59
C VAL A 98 6.03 3.13 4.82
N ILE A 99 5.19 4.14 4.56
CA ILE A 99 5.56 5.55 4.72
C ILE A 99 5.98 5.83 6.18
N THR A 100 5.24 5.29 7.14
CA THR A 100 5.56 5.44 8.57
C THR A 100 6.91 4.81 8.90
N ALA A 101 7.18 3.59 8.43
CA ALA A 101 8.45 2.92 8.63
C ALA A 101 9.62 3.69 7.99
N PHE A 102 9.45 4.20 6.77
CA PHE A 102 10.43 5.04 6.10
C PHE A 102 10.73 6.33 6.87
N SER A 103 9.72 6.93 7.47
CA SER A 103 9.89 8.15 8.24
C SER A 103 10.71 7.89 9.51
N ILE A 104 10.45 6.77 10.18
CA ILE A 104 11.25 6.32 11.34
C ILE A 104 12.69 6.02 10.92
N LEU A 105 12.88 5.26 9.83
CA LEU A 105 14.22 4.93 9.32
C LEU A 105 14.98 6.18 8.90
N GLY A 106 14.35 7.06 8.12
CA GLY A 106 14.93 8.31 7.67
C GLY A 106 15.39 9.17 8.84
N TYR A 107 14.55 9.31 9.87
CA TYR A 107 14.93 10.00 11.11
C TYR A 107 16.18 9.38 11.75
N LYS A 108 16.21 8.05 11.90
CA LYS A 108 17.30 7.35 12.60
C LYS A 108 18.61 7.37 11.82
N TYR A 109 18.59 7.12 10.52
CA TYR A 109 19.79 7.23 9.68
C TYR A 109 20.34 8.66 9.64
N LEU A 110 19.47 9.66 9.52
CA LEU A 110 19.90 11.07 9.53
C LEU A 110 20.48 11.48 10.88
N LEU A 111 19.93 10.95 11.99
CA LEU A 111 20.43 11.23 13.32
C LEU A 111 21.83 10.63 13.51
N ASP A 112 22.02 9.39 13.07
CA ASP A 112 23.32 8.71 13.11
C ASP A 112 24.38 9.40 12.22
N PHE A 113 23.97 10.06 11.13
CA PHE A 113 24.90 10.71 10.18
C PHE A 113 25.20 12.19 10.49
N VAL A 114 24.21 12.97 10.90
CA VAL A 114 24.33 14.44 11.04
C VAL A 114 24.46 14.89 12.49
N GLY A 115 23.96 14.09 13.46
CA GLY A 115 24.03 14.40 14.89
C GLY A 115 23.25 15.64 15.35
N ARG A 116 22.46 16.30 14.48
CA ARG A 116 21.67 17.50 14.80
C ARG A 116 20.18 17.19 14.89
N GLU A 117 19.70 17.00 16.12
CA GLU A 117 18.36 16.43 16.40
C GLU A 117 17.17 17.19 15.77
N LEU A 118 17.16 18.54 15.82
CA LEU A 118 16.00 19.35 15.37
C LEU A 118 15.82 19.38 13.85
N TYR A 119 16.89 19.58 13.08
CA TYR A 119 16.82 19.57 11.61
C TYR A 119 16.50 18.18 11.06
N VAL A 120 16.99 17.15 11.75
CA VAL A 120 16.76 15.74 11.41
C VAL A 120 15.31 15.33 11.64
N LEU A 121 14.60 15.92 12.61
CA LEU A 121 13.18 15.68 12.85
C LEU A 121 12.27 16.30 11.78
N PHE A 122 12.64 17.47 11.25
CA PHE A 122 11.81 18.22 10.29
C PHE A 122 11.66 17.48 8.95
N LEU A 123 12.72 16.84 8.46
CA LEU A 123 12.74 16.13 7.19
C LEU A 123 11.71 14.98 7.09
N PRO A 124 11.64 14.02 8.05
CA PRO A 124 10.60 13.00 8.10
C PRO A 124 9.18 13.58 8.18
N ILE A 125 8.99 14.70 8.89
CA ILE A 125 7.68 15.35 9.02
C ILE A 125 7.24 15.94 7.68
N VAL A 126 8.12 16.65 6.99
CA VAL A 126 7.84 17.18 5.64
C VAL A 126 7.55 16.05 4.67
N PHE A 127 8.32 14.96 4.74
CA PHE A 127 8.08 13.76 3.93
C PHE A 127 6.68 13.17 4.20
N LEU A 128 6.30 12.98 5.47
CA LEU A 128 4.98 12.49 5.85
C LEU A 128 3.87 13.40 5.35
N LEU A 129 3.95 14.70 5.63
CA LEU A 129 2.93 15.66 5.22
C LEU A 129 2.77 15.67 3.69
N THR A 130 3.88 15.66 2.95
CA THR A 130 3.85 15.61 1.49
C THR A 130 3.19 14.33 1.00
N ALA A 131 3.57 13.18 1.56
CA ALA A 131 2.97 11.90 1.18
C ALA A 131 1.45 11.88 1.43
N TRP A 132 1.01 12.37 2.58
CA TRP A 132 -0.41 12.46 2.92
C TRP A 132 -1.19 13.43 2.02
N VAL A 133 -0.61 14.59 1.68
CA VAL A 133 -1.23 15.55 0.75
C VAL A 133 -1.43 14.91 -0.62
N ILE A 134 -0.43 14.20 -1.15
CA ILE A 134 -0.54 13.53 -2.45
C ILE A 134 -1.59 12.40 -2.41
N ILE A 135 -1.62 11.60 -1.34
CA ILE A 135 -2.66 10.57 -1.16
C ILE A 135 -4.05 11.19 -1.13
N PHE A 136 -4.21 12.31 -0.42
CA PHE A 136 -5.48 13.03 -0.34
C PHE A 136 -5.93 13.53 -1.72
N ILE A 137 -5.04 14.16 -2.48
CA ILE A 137 -5.32 14.62 -3.85
C ILE A 137 -5.73 13.44 -4.74
N TYR A 138 -4.98 12.33 -4.69
CA TYR A 138 -5.30 11.12 -5.45
C TYR A 138 -6.71 10.60 -5.11
N ASN A 139 -7.04 10.54 -3.82
CA ASN A 139 -8.38 10.11 -3.38
C ASN A 139 -9.46 11.06 -3.91
N CYS A 140 -9.28 12.38 -3.79
CA CYS A 140 -10.24 13.35 -4.35
C CYS A 140 -10.49 13.12 -5.84
N ILE A 141 -9.45 12.87 -6.64
CA ILE A 141 -9.58 12.57 -8.07
C ILE A 141 -10.32 11.24 -8.29
N ASN A 142 -9.93 10.19 -7.57
CA ASN A 142 -10.51 8.85 -7.71
C ASN A 142 -12.01 8.80 -7.34
N TYR A 143 -12.43 9.59 -6.34
CA TYR A 143 -13.83 9.71 -5.94
C TYR A 143 -14.62 10.71 -6.79
N SER A 144 -13.98 11.70 -7.41
CA SER A 144 -14.64 12.67 -8.30
C SER A 144 -15.19 12.04 -9.58
N GLY A 145 -14.76 10.83 -9.96
CA GLY A 145 -15.27 10.09 -11.11
C GLY A 145 -16.38 9.07 -10.81
N LYS A 146 -16.83 8.93 -9.56
CA LYS A 146 -17.89 7.99 -9.14
C LYS A 146 -19.30 8.64 -9.08
N VAL A 147 -19.61 9.57 -9.98
CA VAL A 147 -20.96 10.15 -10.13
C VAL A 147 -21.77 9.33 -11.13
#